data_AF-A0A0M8YEC6-F1
#
_entry.id   AF-A0A0M8YEC6-F1
#
_cell.length_a   1.000
_cell.length_b   1.000
_cell.length_c   1.000
_cell.angle_alpha   90.00
_cell.angle_beta   90.00
_cell.angle_gamma   90.00
#
_symmetry.space_group_name_H-M   'P 1'
#
loop_
_entity.id
_entity.type
_entity.pdbx_description
1 polymer ?
#
loop_
_entity_poly.entity_id
_entity_poly.type
_entity_poly.pdbx_seq_one_letter_code
_entity_poly.pdbx_strand_id
1 'polypeptide(L)'
;MSVRRRLTTATGAVLLTLAVAGCSGLGRTAVGTIEYETEREVGVMVTSPSVKGCHRLAPSGATRVENNTLVDIVLYPTRDCRGKDSTYLPANTGEHIVPDTLPWRSYSVIH
;
A
#
# COMPACT_ATOMS: atom_id res chain seq x y z
N MET A 1 39.32 12.78 36.43
CA MET A 1 38.09 13.31 35.79
C MET A 1 38.08 13.20 34.26
N SER A 2 38.87 12.32 33.60
CA SER A 2 38.93 12.22 32.12
C SER A 2 38.22 10.98 31.53
N VAL A 3 38.02 9.93 32.33
CA VAL A 3 37.46 8.64 31.83
C VAL A 3 35.93 8.68 31.72
N ARG A 4 35.23 9.33 32.67
CA ARG A 4 33.75 9.43 32.66
C ARG A 4 33.20 10.19 31.44
N ARG A 5 33.92 11.17 30.91
CA ARG A 5 33.50 11.94 29.73
C ARG A 5 33.56 11.15 28.42
N ARG A 6 34.47 10.16 28.31
CA ARG A 6 34.61 9.32 27.10
C ARG A 6 33.58 8.21 27.03
N LEU A 7 33.13 7.71 28.19
CA LEU A 7 32.09 6.68 28.28
C LEU A 7 30.71 7.22 27.91
N THR A 8 30.37 8.45 28.31
CA THR A 8 29.06 9.06 27.99
C THR A 8 28.90 9.44 26.52
N THR A 9 29.99 9.82 25.83
CA THR A 9 29.95 10.10 24.39
C THR A 9 29.78 8.84 23.55
N ALA A 10 30.34 7.71 23.99
CA ALA A 10 30.27 6.45 23.27
C ALA A 10 28.87 5.81 23.32
N THR A 11 28.18 5.87 24.46
CA THR A 11 26.80 5.36 24.59
C THR A 11 25.77 6.19 23.83
N GLY A 12 25.93 7.51 23.77
CA GLY A 12 25.03 8.38 23.00
C GLY A 12 25.08 8.12 21.49
N ALA A 13 26.27 7.88 20.95
CA ALA A 13 26.45 7.58 19.53
C ALA A 13 25.80 6.24 19.12
N VAL A 14 25.90 5.21 19.96
CA VAL A 14 25.29 3.89 19.68
C VAL A 14 23.76 3.98 19.63
N LEU A 15 23.13 4.70 20.56
CA LEU A 15 21.68 4.91 20.57
C LEU A 15 21.19 5.67 19.33
N LEU A 16 21.96 6.66 18.84
CA LEU A 16 21.61 7.38 17.61
C LEU A 16 21.66 6.48 16.36
N THR A 17 22.64 5.58 16.27
CA THR A 17 22.75 4.67 15.11
C THR A 17 21.61 3.65 15.02
N LEU A 18 21.05 3.21 16.15
CA LEU A 18 19.90 2.31 16.19
C LEU A 18 18.60 3.00 15.75
N ALA A 19 18.46 4.30 15.99
CA ALA A 19 17.27 5.05 15.58
C ALA A 19 17.15 5.22 14.05
N VAL A 20 18.28 5.27 13.32
CA VAL A 20 18.29 5.53 11.86
C VAL A 20 18.07 4.25 11.04
N ALA A 21 18.37 3.07 11.57
CA ALA A 21 18.22 1.80 10.85
C ALA A 21 16.75 1.34 10.68
N GLY A 22 15.81 1.91 11.44
CA GLY A 22 14.40 1.48 11.46
C GLY A 22 13.59 1.79 10.20
N CYS A 23 13.98 2.79 9.41
CA CYS A 23 13.21 3.20 8.23
C CYS A 23 13.64 2.51 6.93
N SER A 24 14.75 1.76 6.93
CA SER A 24 15.26 1.07 5.74
C SER A 24 14.65 -0.32 5.53
N GLY A 25 13.97 -0.88 6.55
CA GLY A 25 13.35 -2.21 6.52
C GLY A 25 11.92 -2.24 5.98
N LEU A 26 11.29 -1.07 5.81
CA LEU A 26 10.00 -0.96 5.12
C LEU A 26 10.32 -1.02 3.63
N GLY A 27 10.01 -2.13 2.97
CA GLY A 27 10.16 -2.26 1.51
C GLY A 27 9.49 -1.09 0.76
N ARG A 28 9.78 -0.93 -0.53
CA ARG A 28 9.16 0.13 -1.34
C ARG A 28 7.63 0.09 -1.20
N THR A 29 7.02 1.25 -0.96
CA THR A 29 5.58 1.44 -0.84
C THR A 29 5.05 2.36 -1.93
N ALA A 30 3.79 2.16 -2.30
CA ALA A 30 3.03 3.07 -3.15
C ALA A 30 2.59 4.27 -2.30
N VAL A 31 3.38 5.33 -2.26
CA VAL A 31 3.11 6.51 -1.41
C VAL A 31 1.74 7.10 -1.73
N GLY A 32 0.86 7.19 -0.73
CA GLY A 32 -0.49 7.72 -0.84
C GLY A 32 -1.54 6.79 -0.23
N THR A 33 -2.79 6.87 -0.69
CA THR A 33 -3.88 5.99 -0.24
C THR A 33 -4.54 5.26 -1.41
N ILE A 34 -5.01 4.04 -1.14
CA ILE A 34 -6.00 3.37 -1.99
C ILE A 34 -7.28 3.27 -1.17
N GLU A 35 -8.35 3.86 -1.66
CA GLU A 35 -9.66 3.84 -1.02
C GLU A 35 -10.63 3.04 -1.88
N TYR A 36 -11.47 2.23 -1.26
CA TYR A 36 -12.46 1.47 -2.01
C TYR A 36 -13.75 1.27 -1.26
N GLU A 37 -14.85 1.16 -2.00
CA GLU A 37 -16.18 0.88 -1.49
C GLU A 37 -16.58 -0.55 -1.85
N THR A 38 -17.27 -1.21 -0.93
CA THR A 38 -17.90 -2.51 -1.19
C THR A 38 -19.36 -2.32 -1.56
N GLU A 39 -20.05 -3.39 -1.99
CA GLU A 39 -21.50 -3.38 -2.24
C GLU A 39 -22.32 -2.82 -1.05
N ARG A 40 -21.82 -2.96 0.18
CA ARG A 40 -22.46 -2.45 1.40
C ARG A 40 -22.05 -1.02 1.75
N GLU A 41 -21.48 -0.27 0.81
CA GLU A 41 -20.99 1.10 0.97
C GLU A 41 -19.96 1.29 2.11
N VAL A 42 -19.30 0.20 2.52
CA VAL A 42 -18.21 0.27 3.50
C VAL A 42 -16.96 0.79 2.78
N GLY A 43 -16.56 2.02 3.12
CA GLY A 43 -15.29 2.61 2.70
C GLY A 43 -14.11 2.00 3.46
N VAL A 44 -13.13 1.48 2.72
CA VAL A 44 -11.87 0.96 3.28
C VAL A 44 -10.72 1.77 2.71
N MET A 45 -9.82 2.21 3.59
CA MET A 45 -8.62 2.95 3.22
C MET A 45 -7.37 2.11 3.51
N VAL A 46 -6.50 2.01 2.52
CA VAL A 46 -5.18 1.37 2.64
C VAL A 46 -4.12 2.45 2.43
N THR A 47 -3.36 2.74 3.48
CA THR A 47 -2.29 3.75 3.43
C THR A 47 -0.96 3.13 3.03
N SER A 48 -0.33 3.72 2.02
CA SER A 48 1.02 3.39 1.55
C SER A 48 1.29 1.88 1.43
N PRO A 49 0.48 1.14 0.65
CA PRO A 49 0.66 -0.31 0.53
C PRO A 49 2.05 -0.66 -0.03
N SER A 50 2.55 -1.85 0.29
CA SER A 50 3.74 -2.40 -0.36
C SER A 50 3.54 -2.37 -1.88
N VAL A 51 4.57 -1.99 -2.64
CA VAL A 51 4.49 -2.12 -4.11
C VAL A 51 4.49 -3.59 -4.54
N LYS A 52 5.07 -4.48 -3.74
CA LYS A 52 5.17 -5.90 -4.07
C LYS A 52 3.94 -6.68 -3.64
N GLY A 53 3.51 -7.58 -4.53
CA GLY A 53 2.59 -8.68 -4.22
C GLY A 53 1.21 -8.49 -4.82
N CYS A 54 0.29 -9.33 -4.33
CA CYS A 54 -1.12 -9.25 -4.67
C CYS A 54 -1.91 -8.84 -3.42
N HIS A 55 -2.62 -7.72 -3.51
CA HIS A 55 -3.38 -7.16 -2.40
C HIS A 55 -4.83 -7.56 -2.54
N ARG A 56 -5.37 -8.27 -1.56
CA ARG A 56 -6.78 -8.68 -1.57
C ARG A 56 -7.65 -7.55 -1.06
N LEU A 57 -8.73 -7.31 -1.77
CA LEU A 57 -9.83 -6.45 -1.35
C LEU A 57 -10.79 -7.26 -0.47
N ALA A 58 -11.84 -6.60 0.04
CA ALA A 58 -12.88 -7.25 0.82
C ALA A 58 -13.43 -8.52 0.10
N PRO A 59 -13.90 -9.55 0.84
CA PRO A 59 -14.41 -10.78 0.22
C PRO A 59 -15.53 -10.59 -0.81
N SER A 60 -16.39 -9.59 -0.59
CA SER A 60 -17.45 -9.13 -1.49
C SER A 60 -16.94 -8.39 -2.73
N GLY A 61 -15.68 -7.98 -2.72
CA GLY A 61 -15.06 -7.13 -3.74
C GLY A 61 -15.38 -5.64 -3.56
N ALA A 62 -14.70 -4.84 -4.37
CA ALA A 62 -14.87 -3.40 -4.48
C ALA A 62 -15.68 -3.03 -5.72
N THR A 63 -16.58 -2.07 -5.57
CA THR A 63 -17.42 -1.49 -6.63
C THR A 63 -16.94 -0.10 -7.06
N ARG A 64 -16.21 0.59 -6.18
CA ARG A 64 -15.45 1.82 -6.48
C ARG A 64 -14.04 1.68 -5.91
N VAL A 65 -13.04 2.14 -6.65
CA VAL A 65 -11.65 2.26 -6.16
C VAL A 65 -11.09 3.62 -6.56
N GLU A 66 -10.50 4.30 -5.59
CA GLU A 66 -9.73 5.54 -5.78
C GLU A 66 -8.25 5.24 -5.53
N ASN A 67 -7.41 5.50 -6.53
CA ASN A 67 -5.95 5.38 -6.41
C ASN A 67 -5.35 6.77 -6.16
N ASN A 68 -5.30 7.18 -4.89
CA ASN A 68 -4.64 8.42 -4.45
C ASN A 68 -3.14 8.19 -4.17
N THR A 69 -2.51 7.22 -4.85
CA THR A 69 -1.06 6.99 -4.75
C THR A 69 -0.30 7.65 -5.90
N LEU A 70 1.02 7.71 -5.77
CA LEU A 70 1.93 8.24 -6.80
C LEU A 70 2.27 7.22 -7.91
N VAL A 71 1.64 6.04 -7.91
CA VAL A 71 1.92 4.95 -8.85
C VAL A 71 0.61 4.33 -9.36
N ASP A 72 0.70 3.70 -10.52
CA ASP A 72 -0.45 3.05 -11.14
C ASP A 72 -0.70 1.67 -10.54
N ILE A 73 -1.95 1.21 -10.61
CA ILE A 73 -2.34 -0.13 -10.16
C ILE A 73 -3.13 -0.87 -11.23
N VAL A 74 -3.21 -2.18 -11.08
CA VAL A 74 -4.10 -3.03 -11.87
C VAL A 74 -5.08 -3.71 -10.94
N LEU A 75 -6.37 -3.56 -11.21
CA LEU A 75 -7.47 -4.18 -10.49
C LEU A 75 -7.88 -5.48 -11.16
N TYR A 76 -8.23 -6.50 -10.35
CA TYR A 76 -8.60 -7.81 -10.85
C TYR A 76 -9.91 -8.29 -10.20
N PRO A 77 -10.86 -8.85 -10.98
CA PRO A 77 -12.02 -9.56 -10.45
C PRO A 77 -11.67 -10.84 -9.67
N THR A 78 -10.45 -11.36 -9.86
CA THR A 78 -9.94 -12.53 -9.15
C THR A 78 -9.27 -12.14 -7.83
N ARG A 79 -9.00 -13.12 -6.95
CA ARG A 79 -8.38 -12.87 -5.63
C ARG A 79 -6.85 -13.02 -5.62
N ASP A 80 -6.26 -13.36 -6.75
CA ASP A 80 -4.86 -13.75 -6.90
C ASP A 80 -4.10 -12.90 -7.93
N CYS A 81 -4.69 -11.76 -8.35
CA CYS A 81 -4.10 -10.82 -9.29
C CYS A 81 -3.76 -11.45 -10.65
N ARG A 82 -4.68 -12.27 -11.16
CA ARG A 82 -4.57 -12.97 -12.44
C ARG A 82 -5.84 -12.83 -13.27
N GLY A 83 -5.76 -13.14 -14.55
CA GLY A 83 -6.89 -13.11 -15.47
C GLY A 83 -6.75 -12.02 -16.53
N LYS A 84 -7.65 -12.05 -17.51
CA LYS A 84 -7.65 -11.12 -18.65
C LYS A 84 -8.52 -9.89 -18.42
N ASP A 85 -9.51 -10.00 -17.53
CA ASP A 85 -10.51 -8.95 -17.27
C ASP A 85 -10.02 -7.96 -16.21
N SER A 86 -8.75 -7.55 -16.31
CA SER A 86 -8.14 -6.60 -15.38
C SER A 86 -8.35 -5.17 -15.83
N THR A 87 -8.45 -4.25 -14.87
CA THR A 87 -8.60 -2.82 -15.13
C THR A 87 -7.33 -2.08 -14.72
N TYR A 88 -6.71 -1.34 -15.63
CA TYR A 88 -5.62 -0.43 -15.29
C TYR A 88 -6.21 0.83 -14.65
N LEU A 89 -5.71 1.21 -13.48
CA LEU A 89 -6.12 2.41 -12.77
C LEU A 89 -4.91 3.32 -12.53
N PRO A 90 -4.80 4.44 -13.26
CA PRO A 90 -3.70 5.39 -13.10
C PRO A 90 -3.62 5.99 -11.69
N ALA A 91 -2.44 6.51 -11.36
CA ALA A 91 -2.21 7.35 -10.19
C ALA A 91 -3.13 8.56 -10.18
N ASN A 92 -3.67 8.90 -9.01
CA ASN A 92 -4.59 10.01 -8.75
C ASN A 92 -5.88 9.95 -9.60
N THR A 93 -6.39 8.75 -9.84
CA THR A 93 -7.68 8.53 -10.54
C THR A 93 -8.52 7.49 -9.82
N GLY A 94 -9.80 7.47 -10.14
CA GLY A 94 -10.77 6.51 -9.61
C GLY A 94 -11.54 5.81 -10.71
N GLU A 95 -12.09 4.64 -10.39
CA GLU A 95 -12.95 3.88 -11.29
C GLU A 95 -14.11 3.22 -10.54
N HIS A 96 -15.23 3.10 -11.25
CA HIS A 96 -16.43 2.43 -10.80
C HIS A 96 -16.72 1.23 -11.68
N ILE A 97 -17.24 0.15 -11.10
CA ILE A 97 -17.67 -0.98 -11.92
C ILE A 97 -18.85 -0.57 -12.80
N VAL A 98 -18.88 -1.11 -14.00
CA VAL A 98 -20.06 -1.04 -14.86
C VAL A 98 -21.17 -1.90 -14.24
N PRO A 99 -22.45 -1.51 -14.31
CA PRO A 99 -23.56 -2.35 -13.88
C PRO A 99 -23.46 -3.77 -14.45
N ASP A 100 -23.87 -4.77 -13.65
CA ASP A 100 -23.85 -6.19 -14.00
C ASP A 100 -22.45 -6.80 -14.29
N THR A 101 -21.38 -6.13 -13.84
CA THR A 101 -20.02 -6.68 -13.89
C THR A 101 -19.52 -7.16 -12.52
N LEU A 102 -18.47 -7.99 -12.54
CA LEU A 102 -17.89 -8.51 -11.30
C LEU A 102 -17.11 -7.42 -10.55
N PRO A 103 -17.26 -7.32 -9.21
CA PRO A 103 -16.46 -6.41 -8.41
C PRO A 103 -14.99 -6.84 -8.39
N TRP A 104 -14.09 -5.87 -8.22
CA TRP A 104 -12.66 -6.18 -8.11
C TRP A 104 -12.37 -6.81 -6.75
N ARG A 105 -11.56 -7.87 -6.71
CA ARG A 105 -11.27 -8.64 -5.48
C ARG A 105 -9.79 -8.62 -5.12
N SER A 106 -8.94 -8.12 -6.00
CA SER A 106 -7.54 -7.85 -5.70
C SER A 106 -6.96 -6.76 -6.59
N TYR A 107 -5.80 -6.23 -6.20
CA TYR A 107 -4.99 -5.33 -7.02
C TYR A 107 -3.49 -5.62 -6.88
N SER A 108 -2.73 -5.23 -7.90
CA SER A 108 -1.26 -5.17 -7.88
C SER A 108 -0.79 -3.77 -8.22
N VAL A 109 0.40 -3.40 -7.75
CA VAL A 109 1.02 -2.11 -8.02
C VAL A 109 2.02 -2.25 -9.18
N ILE A 110 2.08 -1.26 -10.06
CA ILE A 110 3.08 -1.17 -11.13
C ILE A 110 4.32 -0.44 -10.57
N HIS A 111 5.49 -1.09 -10.52
CA HIS A 111 6.66 -0.59 -9.80
C HIS A 111 8.02 -1.08 -10.31
#